data_AF-A0AAV0NJS2-F1
#
_entry.id   AF-A0AAV0NJS2-F1
#
_cell.length_a   1.000
_cell.length_b   1.000
_cell.length_c   1.000
_cell.angle_alpha   90.00
_cell.angle_beta   90.00
_cell.angle_gamma   90.00
#
_symmetry.space_group_name_H-M   'P 1'
#
loop_
_entity.id
_entity.type
_entity.pdbx_description
1 polymer ?
#
loop_
_entity_poly.entity_id
_entity_poly.type
_entity_poly.pdbx_seq_one_letter_code
_entity_poly.pdbx_strand_id
1 'polypeptide(L)'
;MKRLCETNASRIGGLPAEVIRRLLTFLPVKEASRTSLLSREWRHRWRSIPQLVFDDSFAPAPEKGDCSPDDGKFLMHIYEALLLHEGPITKFELAIPGLGRCHPKLDLLMLYLSSKGVQELTLLFSGTGRCGRLHSALFSAIHLKRLTLQRCRFTPPSGFEGFPKLTHLQLANLWLPLNFFEHVLPKFPLLEELRVLPGCYGYKELAFVAPSLKVLSFHSTLWKLCFKHTPVLSVVSVLDPGLCNYAIPRLLLDRLPQAQVLVCLIMSSPNLETLTIRVRFCGESQNFSCAMYLFTLYLKMPFMSAFVD
;
A
#
# COMPACT_ATOMS: atom_id res chain seq x y z
N MET A 1 -11.80 -63.47 -17.42
CA MET A 1 -10.69 -62.51 -17.18
C MET A 1 -11.25 -61.23 -16.58
N LYS A 2 -11.16 -61.06 -15.26
CA LYS A 2 -11.45 -59.79 -14.58
C LYS A 2 -10.25 -58.87 -14.81
N ARG A 3 -10.41 -57.76 -15.53
CA ARG A 3 -9.40 -56.69 -15.57
C ARG A 3 -9.47 -55.94 -14.24
N LEU A 4 -8.48 -56.16 -13.38
CA LEU A 4 -8.14 -55.27 -12.29
C LEU A 4 -7.60 -53.98 -12.92
N CYS A 5 -8.49 -53.02 -13.20
CA CYS A 5 -8.04 -51.62 -13.26
C CYS A 5 -7.82 -51.18 -11.82
N GLU A 6 -6.65 -51.47 -11.28
CA GLU A 6 -6.08 -50.66 -10.22
C GLU A 6 -5.89 -49.27 -10.82
N THR A 7 -6.90 -48.42 -10.63
CA THR A 7 -6.76 -47.00 -10.84
C THR A 7 -5.68 -46.57 -9.86
N ASN A 8 -4.48 -46.33 -10.36
CA ASN A 8 -3.46 -45.55 -9.66
C ASN A 8 -4.06 -44.16 -9.41
N ALA A 9 -4.95 -44.06 -8.41
CA ALA A 9 -5.33 -42.80 -7.83
C ALA A 9 -4.02 -42.16 -7.40
N SER A 10 -3.61 -41.09 -8.08
CA SER A 10 -2.43 -40.35 -7.67
C SER A 10 -2.61 -40.06 -6.18
N ARG A 11 -1.59 -40.30 -5.35
CA ARG A 11 -1.67 -40.11 -3.89
C ARG A 11 -2.17 -38.69 -3.50
N ILE A 12 -2.04 -37.75 -4.44
CA ILE A 12 -2.48 -36.36 -4.39
C ILE A 12 -3.99 -36.20 -4.66
N GLY A 13 -4.57 -37.04 -5.52
CA GLY A 13 -6.01 -37.05 -5.85
C GLY A 13 -6.90 -37.78 -4.84
N GLY A 14 -6.36 -38.25 -3.70
CA GLY A 14 -7.14 -38.84 -2.60
C GLY A 14 -7.10 -38.02 -1.32
N LEU A 15 -6.53 -36.80 -1.35
CA LEU A 15 -6.42 -35.94 -0.18
C LEU A 15 -7.79 -35.37 0.23
N PRO A 16 -8.10 -35.27 1.54
CA PRO A 16 -9.30 -34.60 2.00
C PRO A 16 -9.36 -33.15 1.49
N ALA A 17 -10.56 -32.69 1.12
CA ALA A 17 -10.79 -31.37 0.55
C ALA A 17 -10.17 -30.22 1.37
N GLU A 18 -10.20 -30.34 2.69
CA GLU A 18 -9.64 -29.36 3.61
C GLU A 18 -8.11 -29.29 3.57
N VAL A 19 -7.45 -30.45 3.40
CA VAL A 19 -5.99 -30.51 3.23
C VAL A 19 -5.60 -29.85 1.91
N ILE A 20 -6.31 -30.15 0.83
CA ILE A 20 -6.09 -29.50 -0.47
C ILE A 20 -6.26 -27.99 -0.36
N ARG A 21 -7.36 -27.52 0.27
CA ARG A 21 -7.62 -26.09 0.47
C ARG A 21 -6.47 -25.42 1.21
N ARG A 22 -5.99 -26.03 2.30
CA ARG A 22 -4.86 -25.53 3.08
C ARG A 22 -3.57 -25.50 2.27
N LEU A 23 -3.28 -26.54 1.49
CA LEU A 23 -2.11 -26.56 0.60
C LEU A 23 -2.15 -25.42 -0.43
N LEU A 24 -3.31 -25.17 -1.03
CA LEU A 24 -3.49 -24.10 -2.01
C LEU A 24 -3.30 -22.70 -1.41
N THR A 25 -3.51 -22.51 -0.10
CA THR A 25 -3.23 -21.21 0.55
C THR A 25 -1.74 -20.85 0.62
N PHE A 26 -0.85 -21.84 0.42
CA PHE A 26 0.59 -21.60 0.35
C PHE A 26 1.10 -21.32 -1.07
N LEU A 27 0.22 -21.43 -2.08
CA LEU A 27 0.58 -21.20 -3.48
C LEU A 27 0.12 -19.80 -3.92
N PRO A 28 0.91 -19.12 -4.78
CA PRO A 28 0.40 -17.97 -5.53
C PRO A 28 -0.87 -18.35 -6.31
N VAL A 29 -1.81 -17.42 -6.48
CA VAL A 29 -3.10 -17.70 -7.14
C VAL A 29 -2.91 -18.26 -8.56
N LYS A 30 -1.85 -17.84 -9.26
CA LYS A 30 -1.45 -18.40 -10.56
C LYS A 30 -1.25 -19.91 -10.48
N GLU A 31 -0.37 -20.36 -9.59
CA GLU A 31 -0.03 -21.78 -9.43
C GLU A 31 -1.18 -22.57 -8.80
N ALA A 32 -1.89 -21.97 -7.84
CA ALA A 32 -3.10 -22.57 -7.28
C ALA A 32 -4.13 -22.85 -8.38
N SER A 33 -4.35 -21.92 -9.30
CA SER A 33 -5.27 -22.09 -10.43
C SER A 33 -4.81 -23.19 -11.40
N ARG A 34 -3.49 -23.37 -11.61
CA ARG A 34 -2.93 -24.42 -12.49
C ARG A 34 -3.16 -25.82 -11.94
N THR A 35 -3.28 -25.98 -10.62
CA THR A 35 -3.64 -27.28 -10.01
C THR A 35 -5.01 -27.78 -10.48
N SER A 36 -5.86 -26.92 -11.04
CA SER A 36 -7.14 -27.31 -11.63
C SER A 36 -7.03 -28.34 -12.76
N LEU A 37 -5.83 -28.48 -13.34
CA LEU A 37 -5.51 -29.44 -14.41
C LEU A 37 -5.16 -30.83 -13.87
N LEU A 38 -4.88 -30.99 -12.56
CA LEU A 38 -4.42 -32.25 -11.98
C LEU A 38 -5.51 -33.33 -11.95
N SER A 39 -6.73 -32.96 -11.59
CA SER A 39 -7.89 -33.86 -11.62
C SER A 39 -9.22 -33.09 -11.50
N ARG A 40 -10.34 -33.80 -11.66
CA ARG A 40 -11.69 -33.21 -11.44
C ARG A 40 -11.86 -32.65 -10.03
N GLU A 41 -11.22 -33.25 -9.03
CA GLU A 41 -11.34 -32.83 -7.63
C GLU A 41 -10.61 -31.53 -7.33
N TRP A 42 -9.52 -31.24 -8.05
CA TRP A 42 -8.70 -30.05 -7.88
C TRP A 42 -9.25 -28.85 -8.68
N ARG A 43 -10.05 -29.12 -9.72
CA ARG A 43 -10.54 -28.15 -10.70
C ARG A 43 -11.07 -26.83 -10.11
N HIS A 44 -11.79 -26.92 -8.99
CA HIS A 44 -12.50 -25.80 -8.39
C HIS A 44 -11.95 -25.37 -7.03
N ARG A 45 -10.93 -26.06 -6.49
CA ARG A 45 -10.48 -25.84 -5.11
C ARG A 45 -9.82 -24.49 -4.89
N TRP A 46 -9.10 -24.02 -5.90
CA TRP A 46 -8.46 -22.70 -5.87
C TRP A 46 -9.47 -21.56 -5.71
N ARG A 47 -10.74 -21.75 -6.10
CA ARG A 47 -11.79 -20.72 -6.00
C ARG A 47 -12.12 -20.31 -4.57
N SER A 48 -11.70 -21.09 -3.59
CA SER A 48 -11.96 -20.84 -2.16
C SER A 48 -10.77 -20.30 -1.37
N ILE A 49 -9.65 -20.01 -2.06
CA ILE A 49 -8.47 -19.49 -1.37
C ILE A 49 -8.72 -18.03 -0.93
N PRO A 50 -8.38 -17.65 0.31
CA PRO A 50 -8.72 -16.33 0.83
C PRO A 50 -7.75 -15.21 0.40
N GLN A 51 -6.62 -15.57 -0.22
CA GLN A 51 -5.58 -14.62 -0.62
C GLN A 51 -5.43 -14.65 -2.14
N LEU A 52 -5.72 -13.52 -2.79
CA LEU A 52 -5.61 -13.35 -4.23
C LEU A 52 -4.57 -12.28 -4.53
N VAL A 53 -3.39 -12.69 -5.02
CA VAL A 53 -2.28 -11.80 -5.32
C VAL A 53 -1.99 -11.87 -6.81
N PHE A 54 -2.21 -10.76 -7.50
CA PHE A 54 -1.97 -10.57 -8.92
C PHE A 54 -0.83 -9.57 -9.09
N ASP A 55 0.39 -10.07 -9.29
CA ASP A 55 1.64 -9.31 -9.36
C ASP A 55 2.28 -9.37 -10.77
N ASP A 56 3.53 -8.93 -10.88
CA ASP A 56 4.31 -8.95 -12.11
C ASP A 56 4.50 -10.34 -12.71
N SER A 57 4.35 -11.42 -11.94
CA SER A 57 4.38 -12.79 -12.46
C SER A 57 3.25 -13.08 -13.46
N PHE A 58 2.21 -12.24 -13.48
CA PHE A 58 1.12 -12.32 -14.44
C PHE A 58 1.33 -11.48 -15.70
N ALA A 59 2.32 -10.59 -15.71
CA ALA A 59 2.65 -9.81 -16.90
C ALA A 59 3.16 -10.74 -18.01
N PRO A 60 2.76 -10.53 -19.27
CA PRO A 60 3.37 -11.26 -20.38
C PRO A 60 4.87 -10.94 -20.44
N ALA A 61 5.65 -11.88 -20.99
CA ALA A 61 7.07 -11.64 -21.23
C ALA A 61 7.23 -10.35 -22.07
N PRO A 62 8.27 -9.53 -21.83
CA PRO A 62 8.50 -8.33 -22.61
C PRO A 62 8.75 -8.73 -24.07
N GLU A 63 7.72 -8.66 -24.90
CA GLU A 63 7.86 -8.83 -26.34
C GLU A 63 8.68 -7.66 -26.88
N LYS A 64 9.67 -7.97 -27.72
CA LYS A 64 10.47 -6.96 -28.42
C LYS A 64 9.59 -6.27 -29.45
N GLY A 65 9.01 -5.14 -29.08
CA GLY A 65 8.27 -4.25 -29.99
C GLY A 65 6.88 -3.94 -29.48
N ASP A 66 6.68 -2.67 -29.14
CA ASP A 66 5.42 -1.93 -29.01
C ASP A 66 4.13 -2.75 -29.20
N CYS A 67 3.75 -3.48 -28.16
CA CYS A 67 2.36 -3.76 -27.80
C CYS A 67 2.36 -3.89 -26.28
N SER A 68 1.95 -2.83 -25.57
CA SER A 68 1.52 -3.02 -24.19
C SER A 68 0.49 -4.15 -24.17
N PRO A 69 0.54 -5.09 -23.21
CA PRO A 69 -0.55 -6.05 -23.03
C PRO A 69 -1.89 -5.34 -23.16
N ASP A 70 -2.86 -5.98 -23.81
CA ASP A 70 -4.24 -5.49 -23.79
C ASP A 70 -4.74 -5.56 -22.35
N ASP A 71 -4.51 -4.47 -21.60
CA ASP A 71 -4.87 -4.31 -20.20
C ASP A 71 -6.34 -4.69 -19.96
N GLY A 72 -7.19 -4.42 -20.95
CA GLY A 72 -8.60 -4.76 -20.92
C GLY A 72 -8.84 -6.27 -20.87
N LYS A 73 -8.18 -7.04 -21.74
CA LYS A 73 -8.27 -8.51 -21.71
C LYS A 73 -7.76 -9.06 -20.39
N PHE A 74 -6.63 -8.60 -19.89
CA PHE A 74 -6.10 -9.14 -18.63
C PHE A 74 -7.03 -8.85 -17.44
N LEU A 75 -7.53 -7.60 -17.33
CA LEU A 75 -8.52 -7.22 -16.33
C LEU A 75 -9.81 -8.04 -16.43
N MET A 76 -10.23 -8.40 -17.65
CA MET A 76 -11.38 -9.29 -17.86
C MET A 76 -11.13 -10.67 -17.23
N HIS A 77 -9.96 -11.28 -17.47
CA HIS A 77 -9.64 -12.58 -16.87
C HIS A 77 -9.58 -12.52 -15.34
N ILE A 78 -9.03 -11.45 -14.76
CA ILE A 78 -9.08 -11.27 -13.29
C ILE A 78 -10.54 -11.17 -12.83
N TYR A 79 -11.35 -10.34 -13.49
CA TYR A 79 -12.75 -10.16 -13.12
C TYR A 79 -13.54 -11.47 -13.24
N GLU A 80 -13.34 -12.25 -14.29
CA GLU A 80 -13.94 -13.58 -14.46
C GLU A 80 -13.48 -14.56 -13.37
N ALA A 81 -12.19 -14.57 -13.06
CA ALA A 81 -11.67 -15.38 -11.95
C ALA A 81 -12.29 -14.99 -10.61
N LEU A 82 -12.53 -13.69 -10.39
CA LEU A 82 -13.24 -13.18 -9.23
C LEU A 82 -14.70 -13.62 -9.21
N LEU A 83 -15.41 -13.59 -10.34
CA LEU A 83 -16.79 -14.09 -10.43
C LEU A 83 -16.91 -15.58 -10.11
N LEU A 84 -15.87 -16.36 -10.39
CA LEU A 84 -15.79 -17.78 -10.03
C LEU A 84 -15.36 -18.01 -8.58
N HIS A 85 -14.94 -16.98 -7.84
CA HIS A 85 -14.43 -17.12 -6.48
C HIS A 85 -15.56 -17.40 -5.47
N GLU A 86 -15.40 -18.49 -4.72
CA GLU A 86 -16.33 -19.05 -3.77
C GLU A 86 -15.77 -18.87 -2.35
N GLY A 87 -16.18 -17.80 -1.67
CA GLY A 87 -15.80 -17.55 -0.28
C GLY A 87 -15.35 -16.11 0.00
N PRO A 88 -14.82 -15.85 1.20
CA PRO A 88 -14.27 -14.55 1.57
C PRO A 88 -12.91 -14.33 0.90
N ILE A 89 -12.63 -13.08 0.54
CA ILE A 89 -11.31 -12.65 0.06
C ILE A 89 -10.73 -11.78 1.16
N THR A 90 -9.83 -12.32 1.98
CA THR A 90 -9.25 -11.57 3.10
C THR A 90 -8.10 -10.68 2.65
N LYS A 91 -7.34 -11.10 1.64
CA LYS A 91 -6.25 -10.35 1.03
C LYS A 91 -6.43 -10.29 -0.48
N PHE A 92 -6.40 -9.07 -1.02
CA PHE A 92 -6.41 -8.82 -2.45
C PHE A 92 -5.28 -7.87 -2.83
N GLU A 93 -4.47 -8.26 -3.80
CA GLU A 93 -3.38 -7.45 -4.34
C GLU A 93 -3.43 -7.44 -5.86
N LEU A 94 -3.41 -6.24 -6.43
CA LEU A 94 -3.34 -5.99 -7.87
C LEU A 94 -2.16 -5.05 -8.13
N ALA A 95 -1.06 -5.61 -8.60
CA ALA A 95 0.24 -4.97 -8.75
C ALA A 95 0.92 -5.35 -10.07
N ILE A 96 0.20 -5.16 -11.18
CA ILE A 96 0.68 -5.59 -12.50
C ILE A 96 1.26 -4.39 -13.26
N PRO A 97 2.52 -4.47 -13.72
CA PRO A 97 3.10 -3.47 -14.61
C PRO A 97 2.31 -3.35 -15.92
N GLY A 98 2.17 -2.13 -16.45
CA GLY A 98 1.37 -1.82 -17.64
C GLY A 98 -0.09 -1.49 -17.36
N LEU A 99 -0.70 -2.08 -16.33
CA LEU A 99 -2.15 -2.07 -16.12
C LEU A 99 -2.78 -0.65 -16.05
N GLY A 100 -3.52 -0.30 -17.10
CA GLY A 100 -4.23 0.96 -17.24
C GLY A 100 -5.26 1.23 -16.13
N ARG A 101 -5.31 2.50 -15.69
CA ARG A 101 -6.06 2.96 -14.50
C ARG A 101 -7.53 3.32 -14.74
N CYS A 102 -7.95 3.43 -16.00
CA CYS A 102 -9.26 3.99 -16.38
C CYS A 102 -10.18 2.95 -17.02
N HIS A 103 -9.95 1.66 -16.76
CA HIS A 103 -10.74 0.61 -17.38
C HIS A 103 -12.05 0.36 -16.60
N PRO A 104 -13.23 0.35 -17.25
CA PRO A 104 -14.52 0.13 -16.56
C PRO A 104 -14.60 -1.15 -15.72
N LYS A 105 -13.80 -2.17 -16.06
CA LYS A 105 -13.72 -3.41 -15.26
C LYS A 105 -13.00 -3.25 -13.94
N LEU A 106 -12.17 -2.23 -13.76
CA LEU A 106 -11.64 -1.90 -12.43
C LEU A 106 -12.78 -1.49 -11.50
N ASP A 107 -13.76 -0.71 -11.96
CA ASP A 107 -14.90 -0.32 -11.14
C ASP A 107 -15.73 -1.53 -10.70
N LEU A 108 -16.01 -2.46 -11.63
CA LEU A 108 -16.71 -3.70 -11.30
C LEU A 108 -15.91 -4.58 -10.33
N LEU A 109 -14.59 -4.65 -10.50
CA LEU A 109 -13.70 -5.37 -9.60
C LEU A 109 -13.74 -4.76 -8.19
N MET A 110 -13.65 -3.44 -8.05
CA MET A 110 -13.73 -2.76 -6.75
C MET A 110 -15.10 -2.97 -6.09
N LEU A 111 -16.18 -2.87 -6.88
CA LEU A 111 -17.53 -3.14 -6.41
C LEU A 111 -17.65 -4.57 -5.89
N TYR A 112 -17.14 -5.55 -6.62
CA TYR A 112 -17.12 -6.95 -6.17
C TYR A 112 -16.37 -7.10 -4.85
N LEU A 113 -15.15 -6.57 -4.75
CA LEU A 113 -14.30 -6.66 -3.56
C LEU A 113 -14.93 -6.04 -2.32
N SER A 114 -15.70 -4.95 -2.46
CA SER A 114 -16.39 -4.32 -1.32
C SER A 114 -17.35 -5.26 -0.59
N SER A 115 -17.88 -6.28 -1.27
CA SER A 115 -18.80 -7.27 -0.71
C SER A 115 -18.12 -8.50 -0.09
N LYS A 116 -16.79 -8.64 -0.22
CA LYS A 116 -16.06 -9.88 0.09
C LYS A 116 -15.31 -9.91 1.42
N GLY A 117 -15.49 -8.88 2.25
CA GLY A 117 -14.88 -8.80 3.57
C GLY A 117 -13.35 -8.62 3.53
N VAL A 118 -12.85 -7.90 2.53
CA VAL A 118 -11.41 -7.64 2.35
C VAL A 118 -10.81 -6.95 3.58
N GLN A 119 -9.72 -7.53 4.09
CA GLN A 119 -8.96 -7.00 5.23
C GLN A 119 -7.65 -6.35 4.78
N GLU A 120 -7.03 -6.86 3.72
CA GLU A 120 -5.80 -6.32 3.15
C GLU A 120 -6.00 -6.03 1.67
N LEU A 121 -5.87 -4.77 1.29
CA LEU A 121 -6.06 -4.32 -0.09
C LEU A 121 -4.82 -3.57 -0.57
N THR A 122 -4.21 -4.07 -1.64
CA THR A 122 -3.09 -3.44 -2.32
C THR A 122 -3.43 -3.18 -3.78
N LEU A 123 -3.40 -1.92 -4.20
CA LEU A 123 -3.66 -1.50 -5.57
C LEU A 123 -2.47 -0.68 -6.08
N LEU A 124 -1.60 -1.31 -6.88
CA LEU A 124 -0.41 -0.70 -7.44
C LEU A 124 -0.55 -0.55 -8.95
N PHE A 125 -0.94 0.64 -9.37
CA PHE A 125 -1.04 0.96 -10.79
C PHE A 125 0.28 1.52 -11.34
N SER A 126 0.46 1.36 -12.65
CA SER A 126 1.61 1.86 -13.41
C SER A 126 1.14 2.68 -14.62
N GLY A 127 2.08 3.22 -15.40
CA GLY A 127 1.80 4.01 -16.61
C GLY A 127 1.82 5.54 -16.42
N THR A 128 2.02 6.24 -17.53
CA THR A 128 1.97 7.71 -17.65
C THR A 128 0.54 8.12 -18.03
N GLY A 129 -0.05 9.12 -17.36
CA GLY A 129 -1.45 9.53 -17.63
C GLY A 129 -2.26 9.90 -16.39
N ARG A 130 -3.56 10.22 -16.57
CA ARG A 130 -4.47 10.65 -15.50
C ARG A 130 -4.79 9.48 -14.54
N CYS A 131 -4.78 9.75 -13.24
CA CYS A 131 -5.14 8.75 -12.21
C CYS A 131 -6.64 8.40 -12.25
N GLY A 132 -7.00 7.11 -12.34
CA GLY A 132 -8.37 6.64 -12.16
C GLY A 132 -8.89 6.94 -10.74
N ARG A 133 -10.20 7.18 -10.60
CA ARG A 133 -10.84 7.32 -9.28
C ARG A 133 -11.08 5.92 -8.71
N LEU A 134 -10.91 5.76 -7.41
CA LEU A 134 -11.38 4.55 -6.73
C LEU A 134 -12.90 4.54 -6.73
N HIS A 135 -13.50 3.38 -7.02
CA HIS A 135 -14.95 3.21 -6.96
C HIS A 135 -15.47 3.48 -5.53
N SER A 136 -16.59 4.18 -5.40
CA SER A 136 -17.13 4.63 -4.12
C SER A 136 -17.43 3.49 -3.15
N ALA A 137 -17.83 2.32 -3.66
CA ALA A 137 -18.10 1.13 -2.85
C ALA A 137 -16.89 0.64 -2.03
N LEU A 138 -15.66 0.94 -2.47
CA LEU A 138 -14.44 0.58 -1.73
C LEU A 138 -14.36 1.29 -0.38
N PHE A 139 -14.93 2.50 -0.28
CA PHE A 139 -14.97 3.28 0.96
C PHE A 139 -15.96 2.70 1.99
N SER A 140 -16.74 1.68 1.63
CA SER A 140 -17.60 0.92 2.54
C SER A 140 -16.94 -0.34 3.11
N ALA A 141 -15.64 -0.57 2.85
CA ALA A 141 -14.91 -1.75 3.33
C ALA A 141 -14.59 -1.68 4.84
N ILE A 142 -15.58 -1.96 5.69
CA ILE A 142 -15.48 -1.85 7.16
C ILE A 142 -14.50 -2.85 7.82
N HIS A 143 -14.10 -3.90 7.10
CA HIS A 143 -13.16 -4.93 7.59
C HIS A 143 -11.70 -4.62 7.27
N LEU A 144 -11.44 -3.53 6.53
CA LEU A 144 -10.12 -3.19 6.03
C LEU A 144 -9.16 -2.83 7.18
N LYS A 145 -8.05 -3.57 7.26
CA LYS A 145 -6.95 -3.42 8.23
C LYS A 145 -5.71 -2.82 7.59
N ARG A 146 -5.41 -3.18 6.34
CA ARG A 146 -4.25 -2.69 5.60
C ARG A 146 -4.68 -2.18 4.23
N LEU A 147 -4.28 -0.95 3.90
CA LEU A 147 -4.57 -0.32 2.62
C LEU A 147 -3.29 0.23 2.01
N THR A 148 -2.92 -0.28 0.83
CA THR A 148 -1.81 0.23 0.03
C THR A 148 -2.34 0.72 -1.31
N LEU A 149 -2.12 1.99 -1.62
CA LEU A 149 -2.60 2.62 -2.83
C LEU A 149 -1.46 3.33 -3.55
N GLN A 150 -1.32 3.04 -4.85
CA GLN A 150 -0.37 3.73 -5.70
C GLN A 150 -0.99 4.20 -7.01
N ARG A 151 -0.71 5.46 -7.39
CA ARG A 151 -1.13 6.07 -8.66
C ARG A 151 -2.65 6.09 -8.91
N CYS A 152 -3.48 6.22 -7.88
CA CYS A 152 -4.93 6.43 -7.99
C CYS A 152 -5.39 7.77 -7.37
N ARG A 153 -6.66 8.15 -7.58
CA ARG A 153 -7.28 9.29 -6.89
C ARG A 153 -8.07 8.79 -5.69
N PHE A 154 -7.70 9.26 -4.51
CA PHE A 154 -8.43 8.97 -3.28
C PHE A 154 -9.51 10.04 -3.07
N THR A 155 -10.73 9.77 -3.52
CA THR A 155 -11.86 10.71 -3.43
C THR A 155 -13.01 10.06 -2.67
N PRO A 156 -13.02 10.14 -1.32
CA PRO A 156 -14.08 9.56 -0.52
C PRO A 156 -15.42 10.29 -0.77
N PRO A 157 -16.57 9.59 -0.71
CA PRO A 157 -17.89 10.22 -0.80
C PRO A 157 -18.19 11.11 0.44
N SER A 158 -19.18 12.00 0.33
CA SER A 158 -19.53 13.00 1.35
C SER A 158 -19.95 12.43 2.72
N GLY A 159 -20.37 11.16 2.78
CA GLY A 159 -20.70 10.44 4.01
C GLY A 159 -19.63 9.45 4.49
N PHE A 160 -18.39 9.53 3.99
CA PHE A 160 -17.35 8.58 4.37
C PHE A 160 -16.99 8.71 5.86
N GLU A 161 -17.29 7.69 6.65
CA GLU A 161 -17.01 7.64 8.10
C GLU A 161 -15.62 7.09 8.43
N GLY A 162 -14.82 6.77 7.41
CA GLY A 162 -13.49 6.20 7.59
C GLY A 162 -13.45 4.68 7.51
N PHE A 163 -12.28 4.14 7.80
CA PHE A 163 -12.02 2.70 7.89
C PHE A 163 -11.78 2.35 9.37
N PRO A 164 -12.78 1.82 10.09
CA PRO A 164 -12.73 1.72 11.56
C PRO A 164 -11.68 0.71 12.07
N LYS A 165 -11.28 -0.25 11.24
CA LYS A 165 -10.31 -1.30 11.58
C LYS A 165 -8.94 -1.08 10.96
N LEU A 166 -8.73 0.04 10.27
CA LEU A 166 -7.49 0.31 9.54
C LEU A 166 -6.35 0.58 10.50
N THR A 167 -5.31 -0.25 10.40
CA THR A 167 -4.10 -0.17 11.22
C THR A 167 -2.89 0.26 10.39
N HIS A 168 -2.88 -0.02 9.08
CA HIS A 168 -1.77 0.31 8.19
C HIS A 168 -2.26 1.00 6.92
N LEU A 169 -1.71 2.17 6.64
CA LEU A 169 -2.02 2.96 5.45
C LEU A 169 -0.75 3.35 4.71
N GLN A 170 -0.63 2.92 3.45
CA GLN A 170 0.47 3.30 2.56
C GLN A 170 -0.07 3.99 1.29
N LEU A 171 0.44 5.20 1.02
CA LEU A 171 0.00 6.06 -0.07
C LEU A 171 1.21 6.45 -0.92
N ALA A 172 1.15 6.23 -2.24
CA ALA A 172 2.23 6.59 -3.16
C ALA A 172 1.69 7.20 -4.46
N ASN A 173 2.26 8.32 -4.93
CA ASN A 173 1.82 8.93 -6.18
C ASN A 173 0.30 9.22 -6.25
N LEU A 174 -0.33 9.61 -5.14
CA LEU A 174 -1.78 9.82 -5.06
C LEU A 174 -2.17 11.29 -5.17
N TRP A 175 -3.36 11.53 -5.72
CA TRP A 175 -4.04 12.80 -5.53
C TRP A 175 -4.94 12.69 -4.30
N LEU A 176 -4.59 13.38 -3.23
CA LEU A 176 -5.36 13.42 -1.99
C LEU A 176 -6.31 14.64 -1.97
N PRO A 177 -7.41 14.57 -1.20
CA PRO A 177 -8.22 15.75 -0.88
C PRO A 177 -7.38 16.79 -0.12
N LEU A 178 -7.63 18.09 -0.36
CA LEU A 178 -6.87 19.20 0.25
C LEU A 178 -6.69 19.08 1.77
N ASN A 179 -7.72 18.58 2.45
CA ASN A 179 -7.77 18.44 3.91
C ASN A 179 -7.76 16.96 4.33
N PHE A 180 -7.06 16.11 3.57
CA PHE A 180 -7.00 14.67 3.87
C PHE A 180 -6.54 14.41 5.31
N PHE A 181 -5.45 15.04 5.73
CA PHE A 181 -4.89 14.84 7.07
C PHE A 181 -5.78 15.41 8.19
N GLU A 182 -6.55 16.47 7.92
CA GLU A 182 -7.39 17.15 8.91
C GLU A 182 -8.79 16.54 9.03
N HIS A 183 -9.37 16.04 7.93
CA HIS A 183 -10.77 15.59 7.88
C HIS A 183 -10.96 14.11 7.55
N VAL A 184 -9.96 13.47 6.94
CA VAL A 184 -10.07 12.06 6.52
C VAL A 184 -9.26 11.16 7.43
N LEU A 185 -7.99 11.49 7.69
CA LEU A 185 -7.11 10.68 8.52
C LEU A 185 -7.64 10.45 9.95
N PRO A 186 -8.27 11.44 10.64
CA PRO A 186 -8.81 11.23 11.99
C PRO A 186 -9.94 10.20 12.04
N LYS A 187 -10.54 9.87 10.88
CA LYS A 187 -11.55 8.81 10.75
C LYS A 187 -10.94 7.40 10.76
N PHE A 188 -9.63 7.27 11.00
CA PHE A 188 -8.92 5.99 11.14
C PHE A 188 -8.42 5.82 12.59
N PRO A 189 -9.31 5.51 13.56
CA PRO A 189 -8.98 5.57 14.99
C PRO A 189 -7.92 4.56 15.43
N LEU A 190 -7.77 3.44 14.72
CA LEU A 190 -6.83 2.36 15.03
C LEU A 190 -5.54 2.43 14.19
N LEU A 191 -5.30 3.53 13.47
CA LEU A 191 -4.14 3.63 12.58
C LEU A 191 -2.83 3.61 13.36
N GLU A 192 -2.06 2.54 13.20
CA GLU A 192 -0.76 2.32 13.86
C GLU A 192 0.41 2.74 12.96
N GLU A 193 0.27 2.59 11.65
CA GLU A 193 1.32 2.90 10.69
C GLU A 193 0.79 3.70 9.50
N LEU A 194 1.40 4.87 9.28
CA LEU A 194 1.13 5.74 8.14
C LEU A 194 2.41 5.92 7.32
N ARG A 195 2.37 5.50 6.05
CA ARG A 195 3.44 5.72 5.08
C ARG A 195 2.93 6.55 3.91
N VAL A 196 3.45 7.76 3.76
CA VAL A 196 3.20 8.61 2.59
C VAL A 196 4.49 8.65 1.78
N LEU A 197 4.51 7.91 0.68
CA LEU A 197 5.62 7.81 -0.26
C LEU A 197 5.59 8.97 -1.27
N PRO A 198 6.65 9.16 -2.08
CA PRO A 198 6.73 10.29 -3.02
C PRO A 198 5.57 10.38 -4.00
N GLY A 199 5.33 11.61 -4.47
CA GLY A 199 4.32 11.93 -5.48
C GLY A 199 2.89 12.03 -4.94
N CYS A 200 2.69 12.05 -3.63
CA CYS A 200 1.39 12.40 -3.07
C CYS A 200 1.19 13.92 -3.11
N TYR A 201 0.09 14.36 -3.71
CA TYR A 201 -0.26 15.79 -3.89
C TYR A 201 -1.58 16.13 -3.18
N GLY A 202 -1.87 17.43 -3.07
CA GLY A 202 -3.14 17.91 -2.54
C GLY A 202 -3.14 18.09 -1.03
N TYR A 203 -2.02 18.48 -0.44
CA TYR A 203 -1.97 18.97 0.93
C TYR A 203 -0.92 20.07 0.99
N LYS A 204 -1.14 21.00 1.91
CA LYS A 204 -0.15 22.00 2.26
C LYS A 204 0.45 21.55 3.59
N GLU A 205 -0.30 21.72 4.66
CA GLU A 205 0.11 21.34 5.99
C GLU A 205 -0.11 19.87 6.28
N LEU A 206 0.68 19.34 7.21
CA LEU A 206 0.43 18.05 7.79
C LEU A 206 0.11 18.21 9.28
N ALA A 207 -1.15 18.54 9.56
CA ALA A 207 -1.71 18.61 10.90
C ALA A 207 -2.81 17.56 11.03
N PHE A 208 -2.66 16.63 11.97
CA PHE A 208 -3.64 15.56 12.16
C PHE A 208 -3.70 15.06 13.60
N VAL A 209 -4.82 14.41 13.91
CA VAL A 209 -5.05 13.67 15.16
C VAL A 209 -5.03 12.18 14.84
N ALA A 210 -4.11 11.44 15.45
CA ALA A 210 -4.00 9.99 15.29
C ALA A 210 -3.50 9.35 16.61
N PRO A 211 -4.41 9.05 17.55
CA PRO A 211 -4.04 8.64 18.90
C PRO A 211 -3.29 7.30 18.96
N SER A 212 -3.51 6.43 17.98
CA SER A 212 -2.94 5.08 17.91
C SER A 212 -1.66 4.99 17.06
N LEU A 213 -1.22 6.10 16.46
CA LEU A 213 -0.14 6.09 15.47
C LEU A 213 1.21 5.86 16.13
N LYS A 214 1.89 4.77 15.75
CA LYS A 214 3.21 4.37 16.24
C LYS A 214 4.32 4.71 15.25
N VAL A 215 4.05 4.51 13.96
CA VAL A 215 5.03 4.68 12.87
C VAL A 215 4.51 5.67 11.85
N LEU A 216 5.26 6.74 11.63
CA LEU A 216 5.07 7.68 10.52
C LEU A 216 6.27 7.64 9.59
N SER A 217 6.04 7.38 8.31
CA SER A 217 7.02 7.61 7.25
C SER A 217 6.46 8.60 6.25
N PHE A 218 7.17 9.69 6.01
CA PHE A 218 6.72 10.76 5.13
C PHE A 218 7.81 11.14 4.14
N HIS A 219 7.62 10.81 2.87
CA HIS A 219 8.58 11.02 1.80
C HIS A 219 8.05 12.05 0.80
N SER A 220 7.91 13.30 1.22
CA SER A 220 7.45 14.38 0.35
C SER A 220 7.93 15.73 0.88
N THR A 221 7.79 16.77 0.06
CA THR A 221 8.10 18.15 0.43
C THR A 221 7.17 18.61 1.54
N LEU A 222 7.72 18.88 2.72
CA LEU A 222 6.99 19.34 3.89
C LEU A 222 7.36 20.78 4.20
N TRP A 223 6.34 21.64 4.30
CA TRP A 223 6.56 22.99 4.83
C TRP A 223 6.19 23.11 6.32
N LYS A 224 5.27 22.27 6.82
CA LYS A 224 4.89 22.22 8.24
C LYS A 224 4.30 20.87 8.63
N LEU A 225 4.73 20.38 9.79
CA LEU A 225 4.33 19.12 10.39
C LEU A 225 3.93 19.37 11.84
N CYS A 226 2.70 19.01 12.21
CA CYS A 226 2.14 19.23 13.54
C CYS A 226 1.38 17.98 14.00
N PHE A 227 1.84 17.41 15.10
CA PHE A 227 1.18 16.27 15.73
C PHE A 227 0.24 16.77 16.81
N LYS A 228 -1.03 16.41 16.69
CA LYS A 228 -2.02 16.71 17.73
C LYS A 228 -2.47 15.39 18.33
N HIS A 229 -2.27 15.20 19.62
CA HIS A 229 -2.82 14.05 20.34
C HIS A 229 -2.40 12.69 19.71
N THR A 230 -1.09 12.49 19.53
CA THR A 230 -0.47 11.25 19.03
C THR A 230 0.51 10.67 20.07
N PRO A 231 0.03 10.24 21.24
CA PRO A 231 0.88 9.95 22.39
C PRO A 231 1.79 8.73 22.19
N VAL A 232 1.46 7.79 21.30
CA VAL A 232 2.22 6.53 21.12
C VAL A 232 3.19 6.54 19.93
N LEU A 233 3.41 7.71 19.32
CA LEU A 233 4.28 7.86 18.16
C LEU A 233 5.75 7.67 18.55
N SER A 234 6.33 6.55 18.12
CA SER A 234 7.69 6.11 18.47
C SER A 234 8.68 6.24 17.31
N VAL A 235 8.22 6.08 16.07
CA VAL A 235 9.07 6.13 14.88
C VAL A 235 8.57 7.20 13.93
N VAL A 236 9.43 8.17 13.64
CA VAL A 236 9.19 9.15 12.58
C VAL A 236 10.34 9.10 11.58
N SER A 237 10.01 8.86 10.31
CA SER A 237 10.93 8.90 9.17
C SER A 237 10.48 9.99 8.20
N VAL A 238 11.28 11.03 7.99
CA VAL A 238 10.99 12.08 7.01
C VAL A 238 12.06 12.08 5.92
N LEU A 239 11.65 12.00 4.66
CA LEU A 239 12.48 12.16 3.48
C LEU A 239 11.92 13.27 2.58
N ASP A 240 12.50 14.45 2.65
CA ASP A 240 12.07 15.58 1.82
C ASP A 240 12.95 15.68 0.55
N PRO A 241 12.43 15.40 -0.66
CA PRO A 241 13.19 15.54 -1.90
C PRO A 241 13.44 17.01 -2.30
N GLY A 242 12.71 17.99 -1.75
CA GLY A 242 12.92 19.43 -1.97
C GLY A 242 14.17 19.97 -1.27
N LEU A 243 14.73 19.25 -0.30
CA LEU A 243 16.01 19.59 0.32
C LEU A 243 17.20 19.49 -0.65
N CYS A 244 17.03 18.88 -1.82
CA CYS A 244 18.06 18.80 -2.86
C CYS A 244 18.38 20.15 -3.52
N ASN A 245 17.46 21.12 -3.51
CA ASN A 245 17.61 22.37 -4.27
C ASN A 245 18.31 23.50 -3.50
N TYR A 246 18.66 23.27 -2.24
CA TYR A 246 19.43 24.24 -1.45
C TYR A 246 20.90 23.83 -1.47
N ALA A 247 21.68 24.44 -2.37
CA ALA A 247 23.13 24.37 -2.31
C ALA A 247 23.60 25.00 -0.99
N ILE A 248 24.23 24.20 -0.10
CA ILE A 248 25.37 24.56 0.76
C ILE A 248 25.73 23.35 1.67
N PRO A 249 27.01 22.95 1.74
CA PRO A 249 27.53 21.98 2.70
C PRO A 249 27.87 22.67 4.02
N ARG A 250 26.89 22.76 4.91
CA ARG A 250 27.06 22.84 6.38
C ARG A 250 25.66 22.79 6.98
N LEU A 251 25.33 21.67 7.62
CA LEU A 251 24.15 21.50 8.46
C LEU A 251 24.26 22.45 9.66
N LEU A 252 24.00 23.74 9.43
CA LEU A 252 23.56 24.65 10.48
C LEU A 252 22.08 24.34 10.68
N LEU A 253 21.76 23.67 11.79
CA LEU A 253 20.39 23.48 12.26
C LEU A 253 19.59 24.80 12.23
N ASP A 254 20.28 25.94 12.34
CA ASP A 254 19.73 27.29 12.37
C ASP A 254 19.14 27.80 11.04
N ARG A 255 19.47 27.18 9.90
CA ARG A 255 19.02 27.61 8.55
C ARG A 255 17.95 26.70 7.94
N LEU A 256 17.63 25.59 8.58
CA LEU A 256 16.49 24.78 8.18
C LEU A 256 15.22 25.52 8.62
N PRO A 257 14.21 25.71 7.74
CA PRO A 257 12.82 25.97 8.17
C PRO A 257 12.28 24.90 9.16
N GLN A 258 13.08 23.85 9.38
CA GLN A 258 12.80 22.63 10.10
C GLN A 258 13.44 22.57 11.48
N ALA A 259 14.15 23.60 11.98
CA ALA A 259 14.43 23.68 13.42
C ALA A 259 13.11 23.71 14.21
N GLN A 260 12.10 24.42 13.70
CA GLN A 260 10.73 24.39 14.24
C GLN A 260 10.06 23.02 14.05
N VAL A 261 10.29 22.32 12.94
CA VAL A 261 9.71 20.97 12.73
C VAL A 261 10.35 19.95 13.67
N LEU A 262 11.67 20.01 13.87
CA LEU A 262 12.42 19.22 14.84
C LEU A 262 11.95 19.53 16.26
N VAL A 263 11.89 20.81 16.64
CA VAL A 263 11.37 21.22 17.96
C VAL A 263 9.91 20.79 18.11
N CYS A 264 9.03 21.00 17.13
CA CYS A 264 7.66 20.53 17.18
C CYS A 264 7.57 19.00 17.28
N LEU A 265 8.39 18.24 16.54
CA LEU A 265 8.46 16.78 16.59
C LEU A 265 8.83 16.29 17.99
N ILE A 266 9.86 16.90 18.57
CA ILE A 266 10.39 16.58 19.89
C ILE A 266 9.38 16.98 20.98
N MET A 267 8.78 18.17 20.87
CA MET A 267 7.84 18.69 21.86
C MET A 267 6.44 18.07 21.79
N SER A 268 6.03 17.51 20.64
CA SER A 268 4.65 17.00 20.45
C SER A 268 4.50 15.50 20.73
N SER A 269 5.59 14.76 20.92
CA SER A 269 5.53 13.33 21.26
C SER A 269 6.55 12.99 22.37
N PRO A 270 6.12 12.94 23.65
CA PRO A 270 7.02 12.59 24.76
C PRO A 270 7.56 11.16 24.69
N ASN A 271 6.94 10.29 23.86
CA ASN A 271 7.31 8.89 23.69
C ASN A 271 8.11 8.62 22.40
N LEU A 272 8.65 9.66 21.75
CA LEU A 272 9.40 9.51 20.51
C LEU A 272 10.75 8.81 20.77
N GLU A 273 10.82 7.51 20.51
CA GLU A 273 12.05 6.72 20.68
C GLU A 273 13.06 6.95 19.57
N THR A 274 12.57 7.04 18.32
CA THR A 274 13.39 7.11 17.12
C THR A 274 12.89 8.20 16.19
N LEU A 275 13.73 9.22 15.98
CA LEU A 275 13.56 10.18 14.91
C LEU A 275 14.64 9.96 13.85
N THR A 276 14.20 9.55 12.67
CA THR A 276 15.05 9.39 11.50
C THR A 276 14.75 10.49 10.50
N ILE A 277 15.69 11.41 10.30
CA ILE A 277 15.58 12.42 9.24
C ILE A 277 16.53 12.02 8.13
N ARG A 278 15.97 11.73 6.96
CA ARG A 278 16.74 11.47 5.75
C ARG A 278 16.72 12.69 4.87
N VAL A 279 17.89 13.27 4.64
CA VAL A 279 18.05 14.40 3.72
C VAL A 279 18.70 13.88 2.45
N ARG A 280 18.03 14.10 1.32
CA ARG A 280 18.62 13.86 0.00
C ARG A 280 19.26 15.16 -0.47
N PHE A 281 20.53 15.10 -0.88
CA PHE A 281 21.21 16.19 -1.57
C PHE A 281 21.45 15.77 -3.02
N CYS A 282 21.22 16.68 -3.97
CA CYS A 282 21.78 16.58 -5.31
C CYS A 282 22.87 17.65 -5.41
N GLY A 283 24.13 17.22 -5.51
CA GLY A 283 25.23 18.15 -5.75
C GLY A 283 25.28 18.52 -7.23
N GLU A 284 25.26 19.82 -7.54
CA GLU A 284 25.68 20.29 -8.86
C GLU A 284 27.21 20.27 -8.92
N SER A 285 27.81 19.31 -9.61
CA SER A 285 29.18 19.44 -10.12
C SER A 285 29.12 19.82 -11.59
N GLN A 286 29.94 20.79 -12.00
CA GLN A 286 29.94 21.34 -13.36
C GLN A 286 30.36 20.35 -14.47
N ASN A 287 30.65 19.09 -14.16
CA ASN A 287 30.84 18.05 -15.16
C ASN A 287 30.52 16.68 -14.54
N PHE A 288 29.54 16.00 -15.13
CA PHE A 288 29.07 14.62 -14.94
C PHE A 288 28.57 14.15 -13.56
N SER A 289 27.33 13.61 -13.59
CA SER A 289 26.62 12.76 -12.64
C SER A 289 26.27 13.39 -11.27
N CYS A 290 24.96 13.62 -11.03
CA CYS A 290 24.43 13.92 -9.69
C CYS A 290 24.76 12.75 -8.77
N ALA A 291 25.83 12.86 -7.99
CA ALA A 291 26.09 11.93 -6.91
C ALA A 291 25.00 12.13 -5.85
N MET A 292 24.16 11.11 -5.66
CA MET A 292 23.07 11.15 -4.69
C MET A 292 23.65 10.83 -3.31
N TYR A 293 23.63 11.82 -2.40
CA TYR A 293 24.03 11.60 -1.02
C TYR A 293 22.79 11.53 -0.14
N LEU A 294 22.67 10.44 0.62
CA LEU A 294 21.63 10.24 1.62
C LEU A 294 22.26 10.41 3.00
N PHE A 295 21.95 11.50 3.70
CA PHE A 295 22.32 11.64 5.10
C PHE A 295 21.16 11.16 5.95
N THR A 296 21.45 10.24 6.88
CA THR A 296 20.47 9.76 7.87
C THR A 296 20.89 10.30 9.22
N LEU A 297 20.14 11.27 9.75
CA LEU A 297 20.26 11.68 11.14
C LEU A 297 19.41 10.71 11.98
N TYR A 298 20.06 9.93 12.84
CA TYR A 298 19.39 9.04 13.79
C TYR A 298 19.48 9.67 15.17
N LEU A 299 18.35 10.19 15.65
CA LEU A 299 18.23 10.67 17.02
C LEU A 299 17.48 9.60 17.81
N LYS A 300 18.21 8.89 18.68
CA LYS A 300 17.62 8.05 19.72
C LYS A 300 17.46 8.91 20.96
N MET A 301 16.23 9.25 21.30
CA MET A 301 15.98 10.08 22.48
C MET A 301 16.12 9.21 23.73
N PRO A 302 16.98 9.56 24.70
CA PRO A 302 16.88 8.97 26.03
C PRO A 302 15.51 9.37 26.62
N PHE A 303 14.82 8.44 27.26
CA PHE A 303 13.51 8.65 27.90
C PHE A 303 13.43 10.05 28.53
N MET A 304 12.55 10.91 28.02
CA MET A 304 12.24 12.20 28.65
C MET A 304 11.38 11.95 29.90
N SER A 305 11.99 11.40 30.96
CA SER A 305 11.39 11.33 32.29
C SER A 305 11.79 12.52 33.17
N ALA A 306 12.29 13.61 32.59
CA ALA A 306 12.89 14.71 33.36
C ALA A 306 12.64 16.08 32.73
N PHE A 307 11.41 16.41 32.34
CA PHE A 307 10.98 17.81 32.13
C PHE A 307 9.47 17.94 32.38
N VAL A 308 9.09 17.75 33.65
CA VAL A 308 7.87 18.34 34.20
C VAL A 308 8.30 18.92 35.55
N ASP A 309 8.60 20.22 35.54
CA ASP A 309 8.44 21.15 36.65
C ASP A 309 8.23 22.56 36.06
#